data_AF-A0A2J8PSS8-F1
#
_entry.id   AF-A0A2J8PSS8-F1
#
_cell.length_a   1.000
_cell.length_b   1.000
_cell.length_c   1.000
_cell.angle_alpha   90.00
_cell.angle_beta   90.00
_cell.angle_gamma   90.00
#
_symmetry.space_group_name_H-M   'P 1'
#
loop_
_entity.id
_entity.type
_entity.pdbx_description
1 polymer ?
#
loop_
_entity_poly.entity_id
_entity_poly.type
_entity_poly.pdbx_seq_one_letter_code
_entity_poly.pdbx_strand_id
1 'polypeptide(L)'
;SLNAGERGCFCLDFSHNGRILAAACASRDGYPIILYEIPSGRFMRELCGHLNIIYDLSWSKDDHYILTSSSDGTARIWKNEINNTNAFKVLPHPSFVYTAKFHPAVRELVVTGCYDSMIRIWKVEMREDSAILVRQFDVHKSFINSLCFDTEGHHMYSGDCTGVIVVWNTYVKVNDLEHSVRHWTINKEIKETEFKGIPISYLEIHPNGKRLLIHTKDSTLRIMDLRILVARKFVGAANYREKIHSTLTPCGTFLFAGSEDGIVYVWNPETGEQVAMYSDLPFKSPIRDISYHPFENMVAFCAFGQNEPILLYIYDFHVAQQEAEMFKRYNGTFPLPGIHQSQDALCTCPKLPHQGSFQIDEFVHTESSSTKMQLVKQRLETVTEVIRSCAAKVNKNLSFTSPPAVSSQQSKLKQSNILTAQEILHQFGFTQTGIISIERKPCNHQVDTAPTVVALYDYTANRSDELTIHRGDIIRVFFKDNEDWWYGSIGKGQEGYFPANHVASETLYQELPPEIKERSPPLSPEEKTKIEKSPAPQKVK
;
A
#
# COMPACT_ATOMS: atom_id res chain seq x y z
N SER A 1 14.66 -2.54 -9.47
CA SER A 1 13.68 -3.36 -8.72
C SER A 1 14.12 -3.45 -7.28
N LEU A 2 13.19 -3.62 -6.35
CA LEU A 2 13.43 -3.70 -4.91
C LEU A 2 13.19 -5.14 -4.42
N ASN A 3 13.94 -5.57 -3.40
CA ASN A 3 13.92 -6.95 -2.92
C ASN A 3 12.81 -7.18 -1.88
N ALA A 4 11.69 -7.79 -2.29
CA ALA A 4 10.54 -8.09 -1.43
C ALA A 4 10.67 -9.36 -0.57
N GLY A 5 11.85 -10.00 -0.55
CA GLY A 5 12.06 -11.26 0.17
C GLY A 5 11.56 -12.50 -0.60
N GLU A 6 11.59 -13.67 0.07
CA GLU A 6 11.40 -14.98 -0.58
C GLU A 6 10.00 -15.22 -1.18
N ARG A 7 8.95 -14.56 -0.66
CA ARG A 7 7.55 -14.79 -1.07
C ARG A 7 6.86 -13.53 -1.62
N GLY A 8 7.61 -12.48 -1.91
CA GLY A 8 7.07 -11.24 -2.48
C GLY A 8 6.24 -10.43 -1.48
N CYS A 9 5.36 -9.58 -2.00
CA CYS A 9 4.69 -8.51 -1.26
C CYS A 9 3.17 -8.47 -1.50
N PHE A 10 2.42 -8.16 -0.44
CA PHE A 10 0.95 -8.11 -0.45
C PHE A 10 0.38 -6.71 -0.64
N CYS A 11 0.99 -5.68 -0.04
CA CYS A 11 0.56 -4.30 -0.20
C CYS A 11 1.71 -3.30 -0.14
N LEU A 12 1.53 -2.16 -0.82
CA LEU A 12 2.50 -1.08 -1.00
C LEU A 12 1.87 0.25 -0.62
N ASP A 13 2.63 1.14 0.00
CA ASP A 13 2.18 2.51 0.28
C ASP A 13 3.37 3.49 0.29
N PHE A 14 3.34 4.49 -0.60
CA PHE A 14 4.30 5.61 -0.55
C PHE A 14 3.94 6.55 0.61
N SER A 15 4.96 7.06 1.31
CA SER A 15 4.80 8.16 2.25
C SER A 15 4.27 9.41 1.54
N HIS A 16 3.51 10.26 2.23
CA HIS A 16 2.94 11.48 1.65
C HIS A 16 4.01 12.45 1.15
N ASN A 17 5.20 12.43 1.74
CA ASN A 17 6.38 13.17 1.31
C ASN A 17 7.15 12.51 0.14
N GLY A 18 6.74 11.32 -0.31
CA GLY A 18 7.30 10.59 -1.45
C GLY A 18 8.66 9.91 -1.21
N ARG A 19 9.27 10.07 -0.03
CA ARG A 19 10.65 9.64 0.26
C ARG A 19 10.79 8.18 0.67
N ILE A 20 9.70 7.54 1.08
CA ILE A 20 9.71 6.18 1.59
C ILE A 20 8.62 5.37 0.92
N LEU A 21 8.96 4.18 0.45
CA LEU A 21 8.00 3.15 0.06
C LEU A 21 7.93 2.12 1.18
N ALA A 22 6.75 1.96 1.80
CA ALA A 22 6.46 0.85 2.69
C ALA A 22 5.95 -0.34 1.87
N ALA A 23 6.45 -1.54 2.17
CA ALA A 23 6.06 -2.77 1.52
C ALA A 23 5.78 -3.87 2.56
N ALA A 24 4.55 -4.37 2.60
CA ALA A 24 4.19 -5.48 3.46
C ALA A 24 4.54 -6.81 2.79
N CYS A 25 5.66 -7.39 3.20
CA CYS A 25 6.26 -8.55 2.57
C CYS A 25 5.90 -9.86 3.29
N ALA A 26 6.13 -10.97 2.60
CA ALA A 26 6.02 -12.30 3.14
C ALA A 26 7.40 -12.97 3.16
N SER A 27 7.82 -13.40 4.35
CA SER A 27 9.03 -14.20 4.53
C SER A 27 8.65 -15.65 4.86
N ARG A 28 9.67 -16.50 5.03
CA ARG A 28 9.50 -17.84 5.59
C ARG A 28 9.07 -17.77 7.06
N ASP A 29 9.64 -16.84 7.80
CA ASP A 29 9.61 -16.78 9.26
C ASP A 29 8.72 -15.67 9.83
N GLY A 30 8.03 -14.90 8.97
CA GLY A 30 7.11 -13.83 9.40
C GLY A 30 6.55 -12.98 8.26
N TYR A 31 5.84 -11.91 8.64
CA TYR A 31 5.22 -10.93 7.73
C TYR A 31 5.73 -9.52 8.07
N PRO A 32 6.95 -9.18 7.61
CA PRO A 32 7.55 -7.88 7.91
C PRO A 32 7.01 -6.75 7.01
N ILE A 33 7.14 -5.52 7.48
CA ILE A 33 7.07 -4.33 6.62
C ILE A 33 8.49 -3.87 6.31
N ILE A 34 8.88 -3.89 5.03
CA ILE A 34 10.17 -3.37 4.57
C ILE A 34 9.99 -1.92 4.14
N LEU A 35 10.89 -1.04 4.58
CA LEU A 35 10.92 0.36 4.17
C LEU A 35 12.10 0.60 3.22
N TYR A 36 11.84 1.21 2.06
CA TYR A 36 12.86 1.64 1.11
C TYR A 36 12.86 3.16 0.98
N GLU A 37 14.05 3.74 0.89
CA GLU A 37 14.25 5.14 0.55
C GLU A 37 14.06 5.34 -0.96
N ILE A 38 13.42 6.43 -1.33
CA ILE A 38 13.03 6.78 -2.70
C ILE A 38 13.59 8.19 -3.00
N PRO A 39 14.22 8.43 -4.16
CA PRO A 39 14.31 7.57 -5.33
C PRO A 39 15.49 6.56 -5.33
N SER A 40 16.30 6.47 -4.27
CA SER A 40 17.51 5.64 -4.26
C SER A 40 17.24 4.13 -4.38
N GLY A 41 16.07 3.67 -3.92
CA GLY A 41 15.74 2.24 -3.79
C GLY A 41 16.48 1.55 -2.65
N ARG A 42 17.17 2.30 -1.79
CA ARG A 42 17.97 1.76 -0.68
C ARG A 42 17.07 1.17 0.39
N PHE A 43 17.35 -0.08 0.79
CA PHE A 43 16.73 -0.67 1.98
C PHE A 43 17.07 0.18 3.22
N MET A 44 16.05 0.63 3.95
CA MET A 44 16.22 1.41 5.18
C MET A 44 16.21 0.50 6.41
N ARG A 45 15.10 -0.22 6.63
CA ARG A 45 14.88 -1.13 7.75
C ARG A 45 13.67 -2.03 7.53
N GLU A 46 13.55 -3.01 8.42
CA GLU A 46 12.46 -3.98 8.48
C GLU A 46 11.70 -3.80 9.81
N LEU A 47 10.37 -3.77 9.74
CA LEU A 47 9.47 -3.68 10.90
C LEU A 47 8.86 -5.06 11.14
N CYS A 48 9.17 -5.67 12.28
CA CYS A 48 8.84 -7.07 12.56
C CYS A 48 7.83 -7.17 13.71
N GLY A 49 6.87 -8.10 13.57
CA GLY A 49 6.01 -8.48 14.69
C GLY A 49 4.63 -9.01 14.32
N HIS A 50 4.13 -8.73 13.10
CA HIS A 50 2.89 -9.36 12.63
C HIS A 50 3.10 -10.86 12.41
N LEU A 51 2.15 -11.65 12.91
CA LEU A 51 2.22 -13.12 12.89
C LEU A 51 1.53 -13.74 11.67
N ASN A 52 0.82 -12.93 10.88
CA ASN A 52 0.05 -13.38 9.72
C ASN A 52 -0.05 -12.26 8.66
N ILE A 53 -0.59 -12.59 7.48
CA ILE A 53 -0.76 -11.71 6.31
C ILE A 53 -1.27 -10.32 6.72
N ILE A 54 -0.54 -9.29 6.29
CA ILE A 54 -0.94 -7.87 6.35
C ILE A 54 -1.78 -7.56 5.10
N TYR A 55 -2.93 -6.94 5.29
CA TYR A 55 -3.94 -6.69 4.24
C TYR A 55 -4.02 -5.23 3.78
N ASP A 56 -3.46 -4.30 4.54
CA ASP A 56 -3.55 -2.86 4.30
C ASP A 56 -2.39 -2.15 5.00
N LEU A 57 -1.93 -1.07 4.37
CA LEU A 57 -0.96 -0.11 4.87
C LEU A 57 -1.60 1.28 4.86
N SER A 58 -1.16 2.15 5.76
CA SER A 58 -1.57 3.55 5.79
C SER A 58 -0.50 4.37 6.48
N TRP A 59 0.10 5.32 5.78
CA TRP A 59 0.86 6.39 6.41
C TRP A 59 -0.06 7.31 7.23
N SER A 60 0.47 7.88 8.32
CA SER A 60 -0.10 9.06 8.96
C SER A 60 0.17 10.30 8.10
N LYS A 61 -0.64 11.35 8.24
CA LYS A 61 -0.57 12.54 7.38
C LYS A 61 0.77 13.30 7.49
N ASP A 62 1.47 13.13 8.60
CA ASP A 62 2.80 13.67 8.90
C ASP A 62 3.96 12.69 8.58
N ASP A 63 3.67 11.50 8.02
CA ASP A 63 4.61 10.39 7.77
C ASP A 63 5.42 9.91 8.99
N HIS A 64 5.07 10.33 10.20
CA HIS A 64 5.75 9.92 11.44
C HIS A 64 5.33 8.52 11.91
N TYR A 65 4.21 8.00 11.42
CA TYR A 65 3.66 6.71 11.79
C TYR A 65 3.16 5.93 10.57
N ILE A 66 3.25 4.61 10.67
CA ILE A 66 2.65 3.66 9.73
C ILE A 66 1.60 2.86 10.50
N LEU A 67 0.44 2.63 9.90
CA LEU A 67 -0.62 1.77 10.40
C LEU A 67 -0.76 0.56 9.49
N THR A 68 -0.87 -0.62 10.08
CA THR A 68 -1.06 -1.90 9.39
C THR A 68 -2.28 -2.64 9.94
N SER A 69 -2.93 -3.45 9.11
CA SER A 69 -4.00 -4.36 9.53
C SER A 69 -3.73 -5.80 9.07
N SER A 70 -3.88 -6.79 9.97
CA SER A 70 -3.48 -8.17 9.71
C SER A 70 -4.55 -9.22 10.05
N SER A 71 -4.40 -10.38 9.41
CA SER A 71 -5.04 -11.64 9.76
C SER A 71 -4.53 -12.27 11.07
N ASP A 72 -3.58 -11.65 11.79
CA ASP A 72 -3.22 -12.04 13.16
C ASP A 72 -4.21 -11.51 14.21
N GLY A 73 -5.27 -10.79 13.79
CA GLY A 73 -6.26 -10.21 14.68
C GLY A 73 -5.82 -8.89 15.31
N THR A 74 -4.76 -8.26 14.78
CA THR A 74 -4.31 -6.94 15.24
C THR A 74 -4.24 -5.94 14.09
N ALA A 75 -4.58 -4.69 14.39
CA ALA A 75 -3.98 -3.56 13.69
C ALA A 75 -2.82 -3.03 14.53
N ARG A 76 -1.75 -2.53 13.90
CA ARG A 76 -0.56 -2.05 14.62
C ARG A 76 -0.09 -0.72 14.08
N ILE A 77 0.47 0.08 14.98
CA ILE A 77 1.05 1.37 14.64
C ILE A 77 2.55 1.28 14.91
N TRP A 78 3.32 1.74 13.95
CA TRP A 78 4.78 1.71 13.94
C TRP A 78 5.26 3.15 13.87
N LYS A 79 6.36 3.46 14.55
CA LYS A 79 6.99 4.77 14.41
C LYS A 79 7.92 4.78 13.20
N ASN A 80 7.91 5.87 12.44
CA ASN A 80 8.86 6.09 11.37
C ASN A 80 10.23 6.61 11.88
N GLU A 81 10.75 6.02 12.95
CA GLU A 81 12.05 6.35 13.55
C GLU A 81 13.07 5.26 13.18
N ILE A 82 14.29 5.64 12.78
CA ILE A 82 15.35 4.70 12.33
C ILE A 82 15.63 3.60 13.36
N ASN A 83 15.62 3.95 14.65
CA ASN A 83 15.96 3.05 15.76
C ASN A 83 14.77 2.20 16.24
N ASN A 84 13.57 2.35 15.65
CA ASN A 84 12.38 1.63 16.10
C ASN A 84 11.89 0.64 15.04
N THR A 85 12.00 -0.64 15.36
CA THR A 85 11.59 -1.78 14.52
C THR A 85 10.39 -2.55 15.07
N ASN A 86 9.95 -2.20 16.30
CA ASN A 86 8.83 -2.84 16.99
C ASN A 86 7.53 -2.04 16.83
N ALA A 87 6.40 -2.70 17.03
CA ALA A 87 5.10 -2.03 17.06
C ALA A 87 5.03 -1.07 18.26
N PHE A 88 4.74 0.20 17.99
CA PHE A 88 4.54 1.24 19.01
C PHE A 88 3.18 1.13 19.70
N LYS A 89 2.15 0.68 18.96
CA LYS A 89 0.83 0.32 19.51
C LYS A 89 0.29 -0.94 18.83
N VAL A 90 -0.50 -1.70 19.57
CA VAL A 90 -1.24 -2.87 19.07
C VAL A 90 -2.72 -2.66 19.42
N LEU A 91 -3.58 -2.71 18.40
CA LEU A 91 -5.04 -2.57 18.50
C LEU A 91 -5.66 -3.97 18.36
N PRO A 92 -6.02 -4.64 19.47
CA PRO A 92 -6.51 -6.01 19.43
C PRO A 92 -7.95 -6.09 18.89
N HIS A 93 -8.20 -7.09 18.05
CA HIS A 93 -9.50 -7.37 17.45
C HIS A 93 -9.87 -8.85 17.66
N PRO A 94 -11.17 -9.21 17.70
CA PRO A 94 -11.59 -10.61 17.90
C PRO A 94 -11.45 -11.46 16.63
N SER A 95 -11.12 -10.86 15.48
CA SER A 95 -10.96 -11.53 14.19
C SER A 95 -10.07 -10.71 13.26
N PHE A 96 -9.88 -11.18 12.01
CA PHE A 96 -8.98 -10.57 11.03
C PHE A 96 -9.32 -9.11 10.74
N VAL A 97 -8.31 -8.24 10.69
CA VAL A 97 -8.48 -6.82 10.35
C VAL A 97 -8.04 -6.62 8.90
N TYR A 98 -9.00 -6.34 8.00
CA TYR A 98 -8.74 -6.27 6.55
C TYR A 98 -8.29 -4.89 6.06
N THR A 99 -8.58 -3.86 6.84
CA THR A 99 -8.29 -2.47 6.52
C THR A 99 -8.19 -1.63 7.77
N ALA A 100 -7.28 -0.66 7.77
CA ALA A 100 -7.12 0.30 8.83
C ALA A 100 -6.56 1.61 8.26
N LYS A 101 -7.19 2.75 8.59
CA LYS A 101 -6.78 4.08 8.12
C LYS A 101 -6.72 5.07 9.27
N PHE A 102 -5.73 5.98 9.22
CA PHE A 102 -5.75 7.18 10.05
C PHE A 102 -6.85 8.13 9.57
N HIS A 103 -7.41 8.91 10.48
CA HIS A 103 -8.26 10.04 10.11
C HIS A 103 -7.38 11.19 9.57
N PRO A 104 -7.60 11.69 8.34
CA PRO A 104 -6.64 12.55 7.64
C PRO A 104 -6.41 13.89 8.33
N ALA A 105 -7.44 14.48 8.94
CA ALA A 105 -7.32 15.72 9.69
C ALA A 105 -6.94 15.54 11.18
N VAL A 106 -6.89 14.31 11.71
CA VAL A 106 -6.70 14.06 13.14
C VAL A 106 -5.90 12.78 13.40
N ARG A 107 -4.59 12.94 13.59
CA ARG A 107 -3.61 11.84 13.77
C ARG A 107 -3.94 10.85 14.90
N GLU A 108 -4.69 11.30 15.91
CA GLU A 108 -5.02 10.50 17.10
C GLU A 108 -6.23 9.58 16.89
N LEU A 109 -6.87 9.62 15.71
CA LEU A 109 -7.96 8.71 15.37
C LEU A 109 -7.54 7.70 14.31
N VAL A 110 -7.80 6.43 14.62
CA VAL A 110 -7.65 5.30 13.70
C VAL A 110 -8.98 4.58 13.57
N VAL A 111 -9.37 4.26 12.34
CA VAL A 111 -10.57 3.46 12.04
C VAL A 111 -10.17 2.13 11.43
N THR A 112 -10.75 1.04 11.93
CA THR A 112 -10.47 -0.32 11.47
C THR A 112 -11.73 -1.04 10.98
N GLY A 113 -11.58 -1.84 9.93
CA GLY A 113 -12.60 -2.72 9.37
C GLY A 113 -12.20 -4.19 9.53
N CYS A 114 -13.11 -5.00 10.06
CA CYS A 114 -12.82 -6.35 10.55
C CYS A 114 -13.72 -7.43 9.92
N TYR A 115 -13.27 -8.69 9.98
CA TYR A 115 -14.03 -9.87 9.56
C TYR A 115 -15.33 -10.06 10.34
N ASP A 116 -15.40 -9.53 11.56
CA ASP A 116 -16.61 -9.58 12.40
C ASP A 116 -17.72 -8.59 12.00
N SER A 117 -17.59 -7.91 10.85
CA SER A 117 -18.52 -6.92 10.29
C SER A 117 -18.60 -5.59 11.05
N MET A 118 -17.76 -5.38 12.07
CA MET A 118 -17.79 -4.17 12.88
C MET A 118 -16.72 -3.16 12.45
N ILE A 119 -17.11 -1.89 12.36
CA ILE A 119 -16.17 -0.77 12.27
C ILE A 119 -15.81 -0.34 13.69
N ARG A 120 -14.51 -0.13 13.98
CA ARG A 120 -14.03 0.34 15.28
C ARG A 120 -13.23 1.62 15.14
N ILE A 121 -13.42 2.53 16.10
CA ILE A 121 -12.76 3.83 16.16
C ILE A 121 -11.92 3.87 17.43
N TRP A 122 -10.61 4.02 17.23
CA TRP A 122 -9.60 4.02 18.26
C TRP A 122 -9.06 5.43 18.45
N LYS A 123 -9.03 5.91 19.69
CA LYS A 123 -8.19 7.04 20.09
C LYS A 123 -6.81 6.49 20.43
N VAL A 124 -5.80 7.01 19.75
CA VAL A 124 -4.41 6.63 19.89
C VAL A 124 -3.63 7.83 20.40
N GLU A 125 -3.32 7.83 21.68
CA GLU A 125 -2.52 8.90 22.26
C GLU A 125 -1.04 8.65 21.97
N MET A 126 -0.43 9.55 21.20
CA MET A 126 0.95 9.38 20.70
C MET A 126 2.04 9.52 21.79
N ARG A 127 1.64 9.79 23.04
CA ARG A 127 2.54 9.97 24.20
C ARG A 127 2.38 8.90 25.28
N GLU A 128 1.20 8.30 25.42
CA GLU A 128 0.93 7.26 26.41
C GLU A 128 0.98 5.86 25.79
N ASP A 129 0.97 4.82 26.61
CA ASP A 129 1.09 3.44 26.12
C ASP A 129 -0.23 2.79 25.70
N SER A 130 -1.37 3.38 26.02
CA SER A 130 -2.68 2.82 25.69
C SER A 130 -3.30 3.40 24.41
N ALA A 131 -4.07 2.56 23.71
CA ALA A 131 -5.03 2.99 22.71
C ALA A 131 -6.43 2.58 23.17
N ILE A 132 -7.40 3.48 23.04
CA ILE A 132 -8.72 3.34 23.64
C ILE A 132 -9.75 3.16 22.53
N LEU A 133 -10.56 2.11 22.60
CA LEU A 133 -11.73 1.94 21.74
C LEU A 133 -12.80 2.97 22.16
N VAL A 134 -12.96 4.04 21.37
CA VAL A 134 -13.94 5.10 21.65
C VAL A 134 -15.34 4.70 21.21
N ARG A 135 -15.44 4.03 20.06
CA ARG A 135 -16.73 3.66 19.46
C ARG A 135 -16.61 2.44 18.57
N GLN A 136 -17.71 1.70 18.46
CA GLN A 136 -17.90 0.60 17.53
C GLN A 136 -19.23 0.80 16.81
N PHE A 137 -19.28 0.46 15.52
CA PHE A 137 -20.49 0.46 14.71
C PHE A 137 -20.76 -0.95 14.16
N ASP A 138 -21.98 -1.42 14.38
CA ASP A 138 -22.55 -2.65 13.80
C ASP A 138 -23.61 -2.21 12.79
N VAL A 139 -23.25 -2.24 11.51
CA VAL A 139 -24.04 -1.66 10.39
C VAL A 139 -23.92 -2.53 9.14
N HIS A 140 -22.69 -2.96 8.81
CA HIS A 140 -22.47 -3.93 7.75
C HIS A 140 -22.97 -5.31 8.16
N LYS A 141 -23.57 -6.03 7.21
CA LYS A 141 -24.10 -7.39 7.44
C LYS A 141 -23.08 -8.50 7.16
N SER A 142 -21.86 -8.11 6.81
CA SER A 142 -20.75 -9.00 6.53
C SER A 142 -19.42 -8.24 6.67
N PHE A 143 -18.31 -8.96 6.53
CA PHE A 143 -16.97 -8.43 6.73
C PHE A 143 -16.64 -7.23 5.85
N ILE A 144 -15.98 -6.24 6.47
CA ILE A 144 -15.55 -4.98 5.86
C ILE A 144 -14.17 -5.20 5.23
N ASN A 145 -14.05 -5.04 3.92
CA ASN A 145 -12.80 -5.29 3.19
C ASN A 145 -11.93 -4.04 2.99
N SER A 146 -12.57 -2.86 2.94
CA SER A 146 -11.91 -1.61 2.57
C SER A 146 -12.57 -0.40 3.21
N LEU A 147 -11.73 0.55 3.62
CA LEU A 147 -12.07 1.87 4.15
C LEU A 147 -11.27 2.94 3.40
N CYS A 148 -11.90 4.06 3.08
CA CYS A 148 -11.21 5.28 2.67
C CYS A 148 -11.90 6.53 3.24
N PHE A 149 -11.15 7.61 3.41
CA PHE A 149 -11.66 8.94 3.76
C PHE A 149 -11.65 9.86 2.54
N ASP A 150 -12.43 10.94 2.59
CA ASP A 150 -12.16 12.12 1.77
C ASP A 150 -10.93 12.89 2.30
N THR A 151 -10.43 13.88 1.55
CA THR A 151 -9.19 14.60 1.88
C THR A 151 -9.26 15.32 3.24
N GLU A 152 -10.45 15.80 3.61
CA GLU A 152 -10.71 16.58 4.82
C GLU A 152 -11.13 15.70 6.03
N GLY A 153 -11.36 14.41 5.83
CA GLY A 153 -11.92 13.49 6.84
C GLY A 153 -13.37 13.79 7.22
N HIS A 154 -14.08 14.61 6.45
CA HIS A 154 -15.49 14.92 6.70
C HIS A 154 -16.40 13.75 6.31
N HIS A 155 -15.95 12.92 5.38
CA HIS A 155 -16.61 11.70 4.94
C HIS A 155 -15.68 10.49 4.94
N MET A 156 -16.25 9.35 5.33
CA MET A 156 -15.62 8.04 5.22
C MET A 156 -16.52 7.13 4.39
N TYR A 157 -15.91 6.19 3.67
CA TYR A 157 -16.56 5.18 2.86
C TYR A 157 -16.09 3.80 3.34
N SER A 158 -17.02 2.90 3.59
CA SER A 158 -16.73 1.52 4.01
C SER A 158 -17.43 0.52 3.11
N GLY A 159 -16.69 -0.47 2.60
CA GLY A 159 -17.19 -1.48 1.67
C GLY A 159 -17.15 -2.89 2.24
N ASP A 160 -18.27 -3.62 2.17
CA ASP A 160 -18.37 -5.01 2.62
C ASP A 160 -18.35 -6.06 1.49
N CYS A 161 -18.28 -7.33 1.89
CA CYS A 161 -18.27 -8.46 0.97
C CYS A 161 -19.61 -8.73 0.27
N THR A 162 -20.68 -8.00 0.60
CA THR A 162 -22.01 -8.13 -0.02
C THR A 162 -22.32 -7.03 -1.02
N GLY A 163 -21.34 -6.17 -1.32
CA GLY A 163 -21.48 -5.09 -2.28
C GLY A 163 -22.20 -3.87 -1.74
N VAL A 164 -22.28 -3.70 -0.41
CA VAL A 164 -22.82 -2.48 0.21
C VAL A 164 -21.66 -1.54 0.54
N ILE A 165 -21.79 -0.28 0.10
CA ILE A 165 -20.93 0.82 0.56
C ILE A 165 -21.73 1.69 1.51
N VAL A 166 -21.17 2.00 2.69
CA VAL A 166 -21.77 2.95 3.63
C VAL A 166 -20.94 4.23 3.61
N VAL A 167 -21.62 5.36 3.46
CA VAL A 167 -21.07 6.73 3.51
C VAL A 167 -21.37 7.31 4.87
N TRP A 168 -20.33 7.78 5.56
CA TRP A 168 -20.41 8.28 6.93
C TRP A 168 -20.16 9.79 6.95
N ASN A 169 -20.80 10.49 7.88
CA ASN A 169 -20.34 11.80 8.32
C ASN A 169 -19.35 11.57 9.46
N THR A 170 -18.09 11.94 9.22
CA THR A 170 -16.97 11.73 10.13
C THR A 170 -16.31 13.03 10.56
N TYR A 171 -16.97 14.18 10.39
CA TYR A 171 -16.43 15.48 10.82
C TYR A 171 -15.93 15.44 12.28
N VAL A 172 -14.70 15.88 12.50
CA VAL A 172 -14.08 15.98 13.82
C VAL A 172 -13.64 17.42 14.09
N LYS A 173 -14.10 17.96 15.22
CA LYS A 173 -13.57 19.20 15.78
C LYS A 173 -12.35 18.85 16.64
N VAL A 174 -11.16 19.31 16.25
CA VAL A 174 -9.87 18.97 16.87
C VAL A 174 -9.87 19.13 18.40
N ASN A 175 -10.54 20.16 18.93
CA ASN A 175 -10.57 20.44 20.37
C ASN A 175 -11.58 19.58 21.18
N ASP A 176 -12.38 18.73 20.53
CA ASP A 176 -13.39 17.90 21.19
C ASP A 176 -13.58 16.56 20.46
N LEU A 177 -12.58 15.70 20.61
CA LEU A 177 -12.47 14.43 19.90
C LEU A 177 -13.62 13.46 20.23
N GLU A 178 -13.88 13.27 21.53
CA GLU A 178 -14.82 12.25 22.00
C GLU A 178 -16.27 12.60 21.68
N HIS A 179 -16.68 13.86 21.85
CA HIS A 179 -18.03 14.24 21.41
C HIS A 179 -18.13 14.21 19.88
N SER A 180 -17.10 14.63 19.13
CA SER A 180 -17.13 14.55 17.67
C SER A 180 -17.37 13.11 17.18
N VAL A 181 -16.60 12.14 17.69
CA VAL A 181 -16.75 10.71 17.34
C VAL A 181 -18.12 10.14 17.76
N ARG A 182 -18.75 10.67 18.83
CA ARG A 182 -20.14 10.31 19.20
C ARG A 182 -21.20 10.88 18.24
N HIS A 183 -20.90 11.97 17.53
CA HIS A 183 -21.78 12.55 16.49
C HIS A 183 -21.56 11.96 15.10
N TRP A 184 -20.55 11.10 14.90
CA TRP A 184 -20.42 10.33 13.66
C TRP A 184 -21.69 9.54 13.39
N THR A 185 -22.16 9.63 12.15
CA THR A 185 -23.48 9.15 11.72
C THR A 185 -23.40 8.60 10.31
N ILE A 186 -24.32 7.70 9.96
CA ILE A 186 -24.48 7.23 8.58
C ILE A 186 -25.14 8.37 7.79
N ASN A 187 -24.50 8.81 6.71
CA ASN A 187 -25.06 9.76 5.76
C ASN A 187 -25.93 9.01 4.73
N LYS A 188 -25.39 7.94 4.14
CA LYS A 188 -26.05 7.19 3.07
C LYS A 188 -25.56 5.75 3.00
N GLU A 189 -26.44 4.83 2.61
CA GLU A 189 -26.07 3.48 2.20
C GLU A 189 -26.25 3.35 0.69
N ILE A 190 -25.19 2.97 -0.03
CA ILE A 190 -25.18 2.73 -1.47
C ILE A 190 -25.35 1.23 -1.69
N LYS A 191 -26.43 0.85 -2.38
CA LYS A 191 -26.86 -0.55 -2.59
C LYS A 191 -27.25 -0.77 -4.05
N GLU A 192 -26.34 -0.43 -4.95
CA GLU A 192 -26.58 -0.56 -6.39
C GLU A 192 -26.81 -2.02 -6.80
N THR A 193 -27.78 -2.23 -7.69
CA THR A 193 -28.11 -3.57 -8.19
C THR A 193 -26.97 -4.21 -8.99
N GLU A 194 -26.09 -3.39 -9.57
CA GLU A 194 -25.02 -3.82 -10.47
C GLU A 194 -23.86 -4.58 -9.81
N PHE A 195 -23.67 -4.42 -8.50
CA PHE A 195 -22.63 -5.12 -7.73
C PHE A 195 -23.16 -5.69 -6.40
N LYS A 196 -24.50 -5.78 -6.26
CA LYS A 196 -25.15 -6.41 -5.12
C LYS A 196 -24.77 -7.89 -5.01
N GLY A 197 -24.24 -8.28 -3.86
CA GLY A 197 -23.74 -9.63 -3.60
C GLY A 197 -22.32 -9.89 -4.11
N ILE A 198 -21.66 -8.89 -4.71
CA ILE A 198 -20.29 -8.98 -5.19
C ILE A 198 -19.36 -8.32 -4.16
N PRO A 199 -18.31 -8.99 -3.66
CA PRO A 199 -17.40 -8.39 -2.71
C PRO A 199 -16.68 -7.16 -3.27
N ILE A 200 -16.75 -6.05 -2.53
CA ILE A 200 -15.88 -4.90 -2.73
C ILE A 200 -14.49 -5.29 -2.24
N SER A 201 -13.46 -5.17 -3.08
CA SER A 201 -12.07 -5.47 -2.73
C SER A 201 -11.30 -4.23 -2.28
N TYR A 202 -11.57 -3.08 -2.89
CA TYR A 202 -10.89 -1.81 -2.61
C TYR A 202 -11.78 -0.60 -2.90
N LEU A 203 -11.60 0.47 -2.12
CA LEU A 203 -12.23 1.78 -2.25
C LEU A 203 -11.16 2.88 -2.16
N GLU A 204 -11.22 3.86 -3.05
CA GLU A 204 -10.35 5.05 -3.02
C GLU A 204 -11.17 6.29 -3.43
N ILE A 205 -11.00 7.41 -2.74
CA ILE A 205 -11.62 8.66 -3.17
C ILE A 205 -10.81 9.23 -4.34
N HIS A 206 -11.49 9.69 -5.39
CA HIS A 206 -10.79 10.42 -6.45
C HIS A 206 -10.24 11.73 -5.88
N PRO A 207 -9.03 12.19 -6.27
CA PRO A 207 -8.44 13.46 -5.83
C PRO A 207 -9.30 14.74 -6.00
N ASN A 208 -10.44 14.67 -6.67
CA ASN A 208 -11.40 15.78 -6.82
C ASN A 208 -12.50 15.80 -5.73
N GLY A 209 -12.49 14.82 -4.80
CA GLY A 209 -13.46 14.67 -3.70
C GLY A 209 -14.90 14.32 -4.12
N LYS A 210 -15.18 14.16 -5.42
CA LYS A 210 -16.54 14.03 -5.98
C LYS A 210 -16.84 12.67 -6.59
N ARG A 211 -15.82 11.84 -6.80
CA ARG A 211 -15.97 10.49 -7.35
C ARG A 211 -15.30 9.46 -6.43
N LEU A 212 -15.84 8.26 -6.42
CA LEU A 212 -15.32 7.11 -5.66
C LEU A 212 -14.89 6.03 -6.64
N LEU A 213 -13.64 5.57 -6.53
CA LEU A 213 -13.17 4.33 -7.13
C LEU A 213 -13.66 3.15 -6.29
N ILE A 214 -14.28 2.19 -6.95
CA ILE A 214 -14.80 0.96 -6.37
C ILE A 214 -14.23 -0.20 -7.20
N HIS A 215 -13.38 -1.03 -6.61
CA HIS A 215 -12.93 -2.28 -7.19
C HIS A 215 -13.72 -3.43 -6.55
N THR A 216 -14.29 -4.31 -7.37
CA THR A 216 -15.09 -5.47 -6.97
C THR A 216 -14.55 -6.76 -7.58
N LYS A 217 -14.83 -7.91 -6.94
CA LYS A 217 -14.40 -9.25 -7.38
C LYS A 217 -15.16 -9.83 -8.60
N ASP A 218 -15.68 -8.96 -9.45
CA ASP A 218 -16.30 -9.27 -10.75
C ASP A 218 -15.42 -8.81 -11.91
N SER A 219 -14.11 -8.64 -11.69
CA SER A 219 -13.15 -8.12 -12.68
C SER A 219 -13.55 -6.78 -13.31
N THR A 220 -14.30 -5.96 -12.55
CA THR A 220 -14.79 -4.66 -13.00
C THR A 220 -14.44 -3.59 -11.99
N LEU A 221 -13.70 -2.57 -12.43
CA LEU A 221 -13.50 -1.35 -11.66
C LEU A 221 -14.61 -0.35 -12.02
N ARG A 222 -15.02 0.46 -11.04
CA ARG A 222 -16.11 1.43 -11.17
C ARG A 222 -15.66 2.79 -10.64
N ILE A 223 -15.84 3.85 -11.42
CA ILE A 223 -15.70 5.24 -10.96
C ILE A 223 -17.10 5.83 -10.85
N MET A 224 -17.56 6.08 -9.63
CA MET A 224 -18.92 6.54 -9.31
C MET A 224 -18.93 8.02 -8.93
N ASP A 225 -19.77 8.86 -9.55
CA ASP A 225 -20.03 10.23 -9.05
C ASP A 225 -20.92 10.17 -7.80
N LEU A 226 -20.43 10.74 -6.71
CA LEU A 226 -21.06 10.63 -5.39
C LEU A 226 -22.39 11.38 -5.25
N ARG A 227 -22.65 12.36 -6.11
CA ARG A 227 -23.90 13.15 -6.08
C ARG A 227 -25.04 12.43 -6.80
N ILE A 228 -24.74 11.82 -7.96
CA ILE A 228 -25.76 11.16 -8.80
C ILE A 228 -25.74 9.62 -8.73
N LEU A 229 -24.73 9.01 -8.08
CA LEU A 229 -24.49 7.56 -7.98
C LEU A 229 -24.34 6.80 -9.31
N VAL A 230 -24.09 7.51 -10.42
CA VAL A 230 -23.81 6.88 -11.71
C VAL A 230 -22.35 6.42 -11.74
N ALA A 231 -22.13 5.14 -12.06
CA ALA A 231 -20.81 4.54 -12.17
C ALA A 231 -20.41 4.29 -13.64
N ARG A 232 -19.21 4.75 -14.02
CA ARG A 232 -18.52 4.33 -15.24
C ARG A 232 -17.75 3.04 -14.93
N LYS A 233 -17.87 2.03 -15.79
CA LYS A 233 -17.22 0.71 -15.63
C LYS A 233 -15.96 0.61 -16.48
N PHE A 234 -14.95 -0.07 -15.95
CA PHE A 234 -13.69 -0.41 -16.61
C PHE A 234 -13.51 -1.92 -16.44
N VAL A 235 -13.28 -2.61 -17.56
CA VAL A 235 -13.22 -4.07 -17.64
C VAL A 235 -11.96 -4.44 -18.40
N GLY A 236 -11.28 -5.51 -17.97
CA GLY A 236 -10.05 -6.02 -18.58
C GLY A 236 -9.11 -6.62 -17.55
N ALA A 237 -8.95 -5.95 -16.41
CA ALA A 237 -8.21 -6.48 -15.27
C ALA A 237 -9.01 -7.60 -14.57
N ALA A 238 -8.46 -8.82 -14.58
CA ALA A 238 -9.04 -9.97 -13.92
C ALA A 238 -8.86 -9.88 -12.39
N ASN A 239 -9.96 -9.96 -11.65
CA ASN A 239 -10.01 -10.02 -10.19
C ASN A 239 -11.24 -10.85 -9.77
N TYR A 240 -11.00 -12.07 -9.29
CA TYR A 240 -12.03 -13.03 -8.91
C TYR A 240 -11.78 -13.67 -7.54
N ARG A 241 -10.51 -13.84 -7.17
CA ARG A 241 -10.04 -14.59 -6.01
C ARG A 241 -9.28 -13.68 -5.07
N GLU A 242 -8.37 -12.87 -5.58
CA GLU A 242 -7.45 -12.12 -4.74
C GLU A 242 -8.06 -10.83 -4.15
N LYS A 243 -7.34 -10.22 -3.21
CA LYS A 243 -7.53 -8.80 -2.88
C LYS A 243 -6.49 -8.05 -3.70
N ILE A 244 -6.97 -7.29 -4.69
CA ILE A 244 -6.15 -6.43 -5.54
C ILE A 244 -6.51 -4.98 -5.22
N HIS A 245 -5.50 -4.17 -4.95
CA HIS A 245 -5.62 -2.73 -4.82
C HIS A 245 -5.41 -2.06 -6.19
N SER A 246 -5.98 -0.88 -6.36
CA SER A 246 -5.97 -0.14 -7.63
C SER A 246 -6.05 1.33 -7.31
N THR A 247 -5.22 2.13 -7.98
CA THR A 247 -4.91 3.48 -7.54
C THR A 247 -5.13 4.50 -8.65
N LEU A 248 -5.52 5.71 -8.26
CA LEU A 248 -5.54 6.87 -9.14
C LEU A 248 -4.21 7.62 -9.04
N THR A 249 -3.79 8.26 -10.14
CA THR A 249 -2.71 9.23 -10.05
C THR A 249 -3.12 10.41 -9.15
N PRO A 250 -2.17 11.17 -8.54
CA PRO A 250 -2.49 12.32 -7.69
C PRO A 250 -3.37 13.39 -8.37
N CYS A 251 -3.31 13.50 -9.70
CA CYS A 251 -4.18 14.36 -10.50
C CYS A 251 -5.54 13.74 -10.88
N GLY A 252 -5.70 12.42 -10.71
CA GLY A 252 -6.89 11.64 -11.09
C GLY A 252 -7.03 11.33 -12.58
N THR A 253 -6.06 11.74 -13.41
CA THR A 253 -6.09 11.57 -14.88
C THR A 253 -5.98 10.11 -15.31
N PHE A 254 -5.32 9.25 -14.54
CA PHE A 254 -5.14 7.83 -14.86
C PHE A 254 -5.52 6.93 -13.68
N LEU A 255 -6.17 5.81 -14.00
CA LEU A 255 -6.50 4.71 -13.10
C LEU A 255 -5.62 3.51 -13.45
N PHE A 256 -4.83 3.04 -12.49
CA PHE A 256 -4.01 1.83 -12.60
C PHE A 256 -4.70 0.68 -11.85
N ALA A 257 -4.85 -0.47 -12.50
CA ALA A 257 -5.30 -1.70 -11.85
C ALA A 257 -4.37 -2.87 -12.14
N GLY A 258 -4.01 -3.60 -11.09
CA GLY A 258 -3.39 -4.92 -11.20
C GLY A 258 -4.43 -5.98 -11.59
N SER A 259 -3.95 -7.14 -12.03
CA SER A 259 -4.79 -8.23 -12.51
C SER A 259 -4.19 -9.59 -12.16
N GLU A 260 -5.05 -10.60 -12.06
CA GLU A 260 -4.69 -12.01 -11.77
C GLU A 260 -3.91 -12.68 -12.90
N ASP A 261 -3.89 -12.09 -14.10
CA ASP A 261 -3.06 -12.52 -15.24
C ASP A 261 -1.61 -12.00 -15.21
N GLY A 262 -1.25 -11.16 -14.22
CA GLY A 262 0.08 -10.58 -14.09
C GLY A 262 0.30 -9.27 -14.87
N ILE A 263 -0.77 -8.68 -15.43
CA ILE A 263 -0.73 -7.45 -16.24
C ILE A 263 -1.21 -6.25 -15.41
N VAL A 264 -0.63 -5.06 -15.64
CA VAL A 264 -1.21 -3.79 -15.19
C VAL A 264 -1.94 -3.11 -16.33
N TYR A 265 -3.20 -2.73 -16.09
CA TYR A 265 -4.04 -1.99 -17.02
C TYR A 265 -4.15 -0.53 -16.58
N VAL A 266 -4.13 0.39 -17.55
CA VAL A 266 -4.28 1.83 -17.30
C VAL A 266 -5.39 2.41 -18.15
N TRP A 267 -6.32 3.12 -17.51
CA TRP A 267 -7.40 3.85 -18.18
C TRP A 267 -7.39 5.33 -17.82
N ASN A 268 -8.02 6.16 -18.66
CA ASN A 268 -8.42 7.52 -18.32
C ASN A 268 -9.83 7.49 -17.69
N PRO A 269 -10.02 7.88 -16.41
CA PRO A 269 -11.32 7.83 -15.74
C PRO A 269 -12.38 8.74 -16.35
N GLU A 270 -11.98 9.82 -17.04
CA GLU A 270 -12.89 10.80 -17.64
C GLU A 270 -13.40 10.33 -19.00
N THR A 271 -12.50 9.90 -19.90
CA THR A 271 -12.90 9.44 -21.24
C THR A 271 -13.45 8.02 -21.22
N GLY A 272 -12.92 7.15 -20.35
CA GLY A 272 -13.19 5.72 -20.32
C GLY A 272 -12.24 4.89 -21.19
N GLU A 273 -11.30 5.51 -21.88
CA GLU A 273 -10.36 4.84 -22.79
C GLU A 273 -9.25 4.12 -22.03
N GLN A 274 -8.83 2.95 -22.54
CA GLN A 274 -7.63 2.29 -22.08
C GLN A 274 -6.41 2.97 -22.72
N VAL A 275 -5.53 3.52 -21.88
CA VAL A 275 -4.38 4.34 -22.29
C VAL A 275 -3.12 3.51 -22.44
N ALA A 276 -2.91 2.54 -21.54
CA ALA A 276 -1.73 1.68 -21.54
C ALA A 276 -2.02 0.29 -20.96
N MET A 277 -1.09 -0.63 -21.20
CA MET A 277 -1.08 -1.99 -20.66
C MET A 277 0.37 -2.42 -20.47
N TYR A 278 0.74 -2.78 -19.24
CA TYR A 278 2.07 -3.32 -18.92
C TYR A 278 1.98 -4.85 -18.92
N SER A 279 2.11 -5.46 -20.10
CA SER A 279 2.15 -6.92 -20.28
C SER A 279 3.51 -7.52 -19.96
N ASP A 280 4.59 -6.79 -20.23
CA ASP A 280 5.97 -7.30 -20.24
C ASP A 280 6.61 -7.24 -18.84
N LEU A 281 5.80 -7.54 -17.82
CA LEU A 281 6.22 -7.58 -16.43
C LEU A 281 6.81 -8.96 -16.10
N PRO A 282 7.91 -9.05 -15.33
CA PRO A 282 8.53 -10.32 -14.95
C PRO A 282 7.73 -11.15 -13.92
N PHE A 283 6.55 -10.67 -13.51
CA PHE A 283 5.69 -11.35 -12.53
C PHE A 283 5.14 -12.66 -13.10
N LYS A 284 5.11 -13.70 -12.26
CA LYS A 284 4.46 -14.99 -12.57
C LYS A 284 3.18 -15.20 -11.78
N SER A 285 2.83 -14.22 -10.95
CA SER A 285 1.78 -14.26 -9.94
C SER A 285 0.88 -13.02 -10.07
N PRO A 286 -0.37 -13.06 -9.59
CA PRO A 286 -1.27 -11.91 -9.56
C PRO A 286 -0.61 -10.65 -8.99
N ILE A 287 -0.79 -9.52 -9.68
CA ILE A 287 -0.40 -8.21 -9.15
C ILE A 287 -1.34 -7.86 -8.01
N ARG A 288 -0.78 -7.63 -6.82
CA ARG A 288 -1.53 -7.43 -5.58
C ARG A 288 -1.84 -5.98 -5.31
N ASP A 289 -0.82 -5.13 -5.49
CA ASP A 289 -0.92 -3.72 -5.15
C ASP A 289 -0.15 -2.88 -6.16
N ILE A 290 -0.64 -1.66 -6.30
CA ILE A 290 -0.09 -0.60 -7.11
C ILE A 290 -0.18 0.67 -6.29
N SER A 291 0.97 1.26 -5.99
CA SER A 291 1.04 2.56 -5.32
C SER A 291 1.66 3.57 -6.30
N TYR A 292 1.07 4.76 -6.41
CA TYR A 292 1.58 5.84 -7.25
C TYR A 292 2.24 6.91 -6.38
N HIS A 293 3.38 7.44 -6.81
CA HIS A 293 4.16 8.42 -6.05
C HIS A 293 3.44 9.78 -5.99
N PRO A 294 3.42 10.48 -4.84
CA PRO A 294 2.62 11.70 -4.70
C PRO A 294 3.07 12.90 -5.55
N PHE A 295 4.33 12.95 -6.00
CA PHE A 295 4.90 14.13 -6.69
C PHE A 295 5.51 13.81 -8.06
N GLU A 296 6.31 12.75 -8.17
CA GLU A 296 6.90 12.32 -9.45
C GLU A 296 5.97 11.38 -10.22
N ASN A 297 6.19 11.30 -11.54
CA ASN A 297 5.56 10.28 -12.38
C ASN A 297 6.21 8.90 -12.16
N MET A 298 6.02 8.35 -10.96
CA MET A 298 6.61 7.10 -10.49
C MET A 298 5.53 6.17 -9.94
N VAL A 299 5.61 4.89 -10.29
CA VAL A 299 4.64 3.87 -9.86
C VAL A 299 5.35 2.60 -9.40
N ALA A 300 4.88 2.03 -8.29
CA ALA A 300 5.38 0.80 -7.72
C ALA A 300 4.34 -0.33 -7.89
N PHE A 301 4.80 -1.50 -8.34
CA PHE A 301 4.00 -2.71 -8.49
C PHE A 301 4.54 -3.82 -7.59
N CYS A 302 3.66 -4.60 -6.95
CA CYS A 302 4.03 -5.84 -6.27
C CYS A 302 3.17 -7.04 -6.65
N ALA A 303 3.76 -8.23 -6.52
CA ALA A 303 3.07 -9.50 -6.56
C ALA A 303 3.47 -10.36 -5.35
N PHE A 304 2.59 -11.27 -4.96
CA PHE A 304 2.86 -12.28 -3.94
C PHE A 304 3.13 -13.63 -4.62
N GLY A 305 4.33 -14.17 -4.42
CA GLY A 305 4.81 -15.37 -5.10
C GLY A 305 6.31 -15.60 -4.84
N GLN A 306 6.81 -16.77 -5.21
CA GLN A 306 8.19 -17.15 -4.89
C GLN A 306 9.20 -16.29 -5.65
N ASN A 307 10.02 -15.54 -4.90
CA ASN A 307 11.01 -14.58 -5.40
C ASN A 307 10.43 -13.47 -6.32
N GLU A 308 9.17 -13.08 -6.13
CA GLU A 308 8.60 -11.94 -6.84
C GLU A 308 9.19 -10.62 -6.30
N PRO A 309 9.76 -9.75 -7.16
CA PRO A 309 10.32 -8.47 -6.72
C PRO A 309 9.23 -7.42 -6.48
N ILE A 310 9.62 -6.25 -5.96
CA ILE A 310 8.85 -5.02 -6.17
C ILE A 310 9.45 -4.29 -7.37
N LEU A 311 8.62 -3.85 -8.30
CA LEU A 311 9.05 -3.11 -9.48
C LEU A 311 8.71 -1.64 -9.30
N LEU A 312 9.68 -0.78 -9.57
CA LEU A 312 9.55 0.67 -9.53
C LEU A 312 9.76 1.17 -10.95
N TYR A 313 8.73 1.79 -11.52
CA TYR A 313 8.78 2.43 -12.83
C TYR A 313 8.79 3.94 -12.62
N ILE A 314 9.74 4.62 -13.26
CA ILE A 314 9.88 6.08 -13.26
C ILE A 314 9.72 6.50 -14.72
N TYR A 315 8.84 7.46 -14.98
CA TYR A 315 8.71 8.05 -16.31
C TYR A 315 9.90 8.95 -16.61
N ASP A 316 10.71 8.58 -17.61
CA ASP A 316 11.75 9.43 -18.17
C ASP A 316 11.27 9.98 -19.52
N PHE A 317 11.15 11.31 -19.59
CA PHE A 317 10.75 12.02 -20.79
C PHE A 317 11.71 11.80 -21.97
N HIS A 318 13.01 11.69 -21.74
CA HIS A 318 14.00 11.49 -22.79
C HIS A 318 13.90 10.09 -23.40
N VAL A 319 13.69 9.07 -22.56
CA VAL A 319 13.44 7.69 -23.03
C VAL A 319 12.14 7.64 -23.83
N ALA A 320 11.05 8.23 -23.32
CA ALA A 320 9.77 8.29 -24.03
C ALA A 320 9.88 9.05 -25.37
N GLN A 321 10.67 10.13 -25.44
CA GLN A 321 10.93 10.86 -26.69
C GLN A 321 11.74 10.00 -27.67
N GLN A 322 12.80 9.32 -27.22
CA GLN A 322 13.61 8.44 -28.06
C GLN A 322 12.79 7.27 -28.62
N GLU A 323 11.92 6.65 -27.81
CA GLU A 323 10.98 5.61 -28.27
C GLU A 323 9.99 6.17 -29.31
N ALA A 324 9.38 7.34 -29.05
CA ALA A 324 8.48 7.99 -30.00
C ALA A 324 9.17 8.37 -31.32
N GLU A 325 10.44 8.81 -31.27
CA GLU A 325 11.24 9.07 -32.47
C GLU A 325 11.64 7.79 -33.22
N MET A 326 11.97 6.71 -32.50
CA MET A 326 12.22 5.38 -33.08
C MET A 326 10.96 4.88 -33.81
N PHE A 327 9.79 4.94 -33.19
CA PHE A 327 8.52 4.57 -33.85
C PHE A 327 8.23 5.42 -35.09
N LYS A 328 8.51 6.73 -35.06
CA LYS A 328 8.41 7.60 -36.25
C LYS A 328 9.38 7.20 -37.37
N ARG A 329 10.61 6.78 -37.03
CA ARG A 329 11.61 6.32 -38.00
C ARG A 329 11.23 4.97 -38.64
N TYR A 330 10.69 4.02 -37.87
CA TYR A 330 10.21 2.74 -38.41
C TYR A 330 9.01 2.89 -39.35
N ASN A 331 8.11 3.84 -39.08
CA ASN A 331 7.03 4.20 -40.01
C ASN A 331 7.53 4.98 -41.26
N GLY A 332 8.81 5.35 -41.33
CA GLY A 332 9.40 6.13 -42.43
C GLY A 332 10.04 5.32 -43.55
N THR A 333 10.20 3.99 -43.40
CA THR A 333 10.94 3.15 -44.35
C THR A 333 10.12 1.96 -44.86
N PHE A 334 9.18 2.22 -45.77
CA PHE A 334 8.85 1.42 -46.98
C PHE A 334 7.53 1.95 -47.61
N PRO A 335 7.47 2.27 -48.91
CA PRO A 335 6.24 2.75 -49.55
C PRO A 335 5.44 1.61 -50.23
N LEU A 336 4.32 1.20 -49.64
CA LEU A 336 3.28 0.39 -50.32
C LEU A 336 1.86 0.89 -49.95
N PRO A 337 0.85 0.63 -50.79
CA PRO A 337 -0.07 1.71 -51.17
C PRO A 337 -1.42 1.72 -50.46
N GLY A 338 -1.98 2.93 -50.33
CA GLY A 338 -3.42 3.17 -50.36
C GLY A 338 -4.20 2.83 -49.09
N ILE A 339 -4.21 3.74 -48.12
CA ILE A 339 -5.34 3.87 -47.19
C ILE A 339 -6.07 5.16 -47.54
N HIS A 340 -7.16 5.03 -48.29
CA HIS A 340 -8.20 6.04 -48.30
C HIS A 340 -8.95 6.03 -46.97
N GLN A 341 -9.35 7.24 -46.60
CA GLN A 341 -10.28 7.68 -45.56
C GLN A 341 -11.33 6.70 -44.98
N SER A 342 -11.76 7.10 -43.76
CA SER A 342 -13.14 7.05 -43.24
C SER A 342 -13.78 5.72 -42.81
N GLN A 343 -14.17 5.73 -41.53
CA GLN A 343 -15.47 5.35 -40.95
C GLN A 343 -16.13 3.98 -41.25
N ASP A 344 -16.71 3.48 -40.15
CA ASP A 344 -17.79 2.50 -40.03
C ASP A 344 -17.52 1.00 -40.20
N ALA A 345 -18.41 0.27 -39.49
CA ALA A 345 -18.69 -1.17 -39.54
C ALA A 345 -17.66 -2.16 -38.94
N LEU A 346 -18.01 -2.65 -37.74
CA LEU A 346 -18.35 -4.06 -37.49
C LEU A 346 -17.65 -5.14 -38.35
N CYS A 347 -16.82 -5.98 -37.74
CA CYS A 347 -16.63 -7.43 -37.99
C CYS A 347 -15.42 -7.94 -37.18
N THR A 348 -15.25 -9.16 -36.69
CA THR A 348 -16.03 -10.41 -36.50
C THR A 348 -15.05 -11.39 -35.84
N CYS A 349 -15.51 -12.33 -35.02
CA CYS A 349 -14.65 -13.42 -34.53
C CYS A 349 -14.14 -14.30 -35.71
N PRO A 350 -12.89 -14.82 -35.66
CA PRO A 350 -12.39 -15.75 -36.67
C PRO A 350 -13.09 -17.12 -36.56
N LYS A 351 -13.50 -17.68 -37.70
CA LYS A 351 -14.12 -19.02 -37.80
C LYS A 351 -13.05 -20.12 -37.80
N LEU A 352 -13.33 -21.22 -37.09
CA LEU A 352 -12.61 -22.50 -37.25
C LEU A 352 -12.99 -23.20 -38.58
N PRO A 353 -12.11 -24.08 -39.12
CA PRO A 353 -12.39 -24.81 -40.36
C PRO A 353 -13.37 -25.99 -40.18
N HIS A 354 -14.14 -26.30 -41.23
CA HIS A 354 -15.12 -27.38 -41.27
C HIS A 354 -14.54 -28.72 -41.76
N GLN A 355 -14.83 -29.80 -41.05
CA GLN A 355 -14.99 -31.21 -41.48
C GLN A 355 -15.56 -31.98 -40.26
N GLY A 356 -16.55 -32.88 -40.31
CA GLY A 356 -17.45 -33.32 -41.38
C GLY A 356 -18.79 -33.81 -40.77
N SER A 357 -19.68 -34.35 -41.59
CA SER A 357 -21.06 -34.77 -41.22
C SER A 357 -21.16 -35.89 -40.18
N PHE A 358 -22.26 -35.93 -39.41
CA PHE A 358 -23.29 -37.00 -39.47
C PHE A 358 -24.56 -36.62 -38.66
N GLN A 359 -25.63 -37.41 -38.79
CA GLN A 359 -27.01 -37.04 -38.44
C GLN A 359 -27.39 -37.16 -36.96
N ILE A 360 -28.54 -36.57 -36.65
CA ILE A 360 -29.27 -36.58 -35.37
C ILE A 360 -29.66 -38.01 -34.98
N ASP A 361 -29.59 -38.33 -33.68
CA ASP A 361 -30.62 -39.17 -33.07
C ASP A 361 -30.87 -38.81 -31.59
N GLU A 362 -32.08 -39.10 -31.15
CA GLU A 362 -32.66 -38.77 -29.86
C GLU A 362 -32.40 -39.91 -28.86
N PHE A 363 -31.94 -39.63 -27.62
CA PHE A 363 -32.42 -40.20 -26.33
C PHE A 363 -31.53 -39.88 -25.11
N VAL A 364 -32.12 -40.04 -23.93
CA VAL A 364 -31.63 -39.63 -22.59
C VAL A 364 -30.57 -40.59 -22.00
N HIS A 365 -29.55 -40.06 -21.31
CA HIS A 365 -28.93 -40.74 -20.15
C HIS A 365 -28.50 -39.78 -19.03
N THR A 366 -29.40 -39.56 -18.08
CA THR A 366 -29.17 -38.86 -16.81
C THR A 366 -28.45 -39.75 -15.78
N GLU A 367 -27.16 -40.03 -15.97
CA GLU A 367 -26.39 -40.88 -15.02
C GLU A 367 -24.92 -40.46 -14.76
N SER A 368 -24.41 -39.44 -15.47
CA SER A 368 -23.01 -38.99 -15.39
C SER A 368 -22.70 -38.04 -14.21
N SER A 369 -23.73 -37.42 -13.60
CA SER A 369 -23.55 -36.39 -12.58
C SER A 369 -23.52 -36.92 -11.13
N SER A 370 -24.12 -38.09 -10.86
CA SER A 370 -24.16 -38.68 -9.51
C SER A 370 -22.77 -39.17 -9.07
N THR A 371 -22.09 -39.93 -9.92
CA THR A 371 -20.78 -40.52 -9.64
C THR A 371 -19.68 -39.47 -9.44
N LYS A 372 -19.68 -38.39 -10.22
CA LYS A 372 -18.76 -37.26 -10.04
C LYS A 372 -18.99 -36.53 -8.72
N MET A 373 -20.25 -36.33 -8.32
CA MET A 373 -20.58 -35.67 -7.05
C MET A 373 -20.27 -36.57 -5.84
N GLN A 374 -20.42 -37.89 -5.97
CA GLN A 374 -19.97 -38.86 -4.96
C GLN A 374 -18.44 -38.86 -4.81
N LEU A 375 -17.68 -38.80 -5.91
CA LEU A 375 -16.21 -38.72 -5.88
C LEU A 375 -15.71 -37.43 -5.21
N VAL A 376 -16.40 -36.30 -5.42
CA VAL A 376 -16.10 -35.03 -4.72
C VAL A 376 -16.41 -35.15 -3.22
N LYS A 377 -17.54 -35.76 -2.85
CA LYS A 377 -17.90 -35.98 -1.44
C LYS A 377 -16.89 -36.90 -0.72
N GLN A 378 -16.47 -37.99 -1.35
CA GLN A 378 -15.49 -38.93 -0.79
C GLN A 378 -14.09 -38.29 -0.61
N ARG A 379 -13.71 -37.36 -1.49
CA ARG A 379 -12.49 -36.54 -1.34
C ARG A 379 -12.60 -35.50 -0.22
N LEU A 380 -13.77 -34.90 0.00
CA LEU A 380 -14.01 -34.02 1.14
C LEU A 380 -13.98 -34.78 2.47
N GLU A 381 -14.59 -35.96 2.53
CA GLU A 381 -14.59 -36.80 3.73
C GLU A 381 -13.18 -37.22 4.13
N THR A 382 -12.33 -37.66 3.18
CA THR A 382 -10.91 -37.97 3.46
C THR A 382 -10.11 -36.74 3.93
N VAL A 383 -10.33 -35.55 3.38
CA VAL A 383 -9.68 -34.31 3.87
C VAL A 383 -10.12 -33.98 5.30
N THR A 384 -11.41 -34.11 5.63
CA THR A 384 -11.88 -33.90 7.02
C THR A 384 -11.36 -34.94 7.99
N GLU A 385 -11.10 -36.17 7.55
CA GLU A 385 -10.52 -37.22 8.38
C GLU A 385 -9.03 -36.99 8.66
N VAL A 386 -8.27 -36.48 7.68
CA VAL A 386 -6.89 -36.01 7.89
C VAL A 386 -6.85 -34.86 8.92
N ILE A 387 -7.74 -33.87 8.79
CA ILE A 387 -7.84 -32.76 9.75
C ILE A 387 -8.19 -33.27 11.17
N ARG A 388 -9.14 -34.20 11.28
CA ARG A 388 -9.54 -34.83 12.55
C ARG A 388 -8.41 -35.67 13.17
N SER A 389 -7.62 -36.35 12.35
CA SER A 389 -6.42 -37.10 12.75
C SER A 389 -5.32 -36.17 13.27
N CYS A 390 -5.06 -35.05 12.58
CA CYS A 390 -4.14 -34.00 13.04
C CYS A 390 -4.57 -33.40 14.38
N ALA A 391 -5.86 -33.06 14.55
CA ALA A 391 -6.39 -32.53 15.81
C ALA A 391 -6.28 -33.56 16.97
N ALA A 392 -6.56 -34.84 16.71
CA ALA A 392 -6.39 -35.90 17.69
C ALA A 392 -4.91 -36.13 18.10
N LYS A 393 -3.97 -35.88 17.18
CA LYS A 393 -2.52 -35.97 17.42
C LYS A 393 -2.02 -34.80 18.29
N VAL A 394 -2.58 -33.60 18.13
CA VAL A 394 -2.31 -32.45 19.01
C VAL A 394 -2.84 -32.70 20.42
N ASN A 395 -4.07 -33.19 20.57
CA ASN A 395 -4.65 -33.48 21.88
C ASN A 395 -3.93 -34.60 22.65
N LYS A 396 -3.30 -35.58 21.97
CA LYS A 396 -2.47 -36.61 22.62
C LYS A 396 -1.15 -36.07 23.19
N ASN A 397 -0.68 -34.91 22.74
CA ASN A 397 0.56 -34.29 23.22
C ASN A 397 0.34 -33.31 24.40
N LEU A 398 -0.92 -33.13 24.85
CA LEU A 398 -1.29 -32.21 25.94
C LEU A 398 -1.77 -32.93 27.23
N SER A 399 -1.71 -34.27 27.28
CA SER A 399 -2.19 -35.05 28.42
C SER A 399 -1.06 -35.75 29.18
N PHE A 400 -0.42 -35.07 30.13
CA PHE A 400 0.34 -35.74 31.21
C PHE A 400 0.11 -35.10 32.59
N THR A 401 -0.54 -35.89 33.45
CA THR A 401 -0.35 -36.03 34.90
C THR A 401 -0.45 -34.81 35.83
N SER A 402 -1.60 -34.70 36.48
CA SER A 402 -1.76 -34.12 37.82
C SER A 402 -1.14 -35.02 38.91
N PRO A 403 -0.39 -34.50 39.90
CA PRO A 403 -0.06 -35.21 41.12
C PRO A 403 -1.22 -35.14 42.16
N PRO A 404 -1.33 -36.09 43.10
CA PRO A 404 -2.49 -36.22 43.98
C PRO A 404 -2.43 -35.34 45.24
N ALA A 405 -3.60 -35.11 45.85
CA ALA A 405 -3.73 -34.41 47.12
C ALA A 405 -3.37 -35.31 48.32
N VAL A 406 -2.68 -34.74 49.32
CA VAL A 406 -2.52 -35.30 50.67
C VAL A 406 -2.74 -34.19 51.70
N SER A 407 -3.41 -34.53 52.80
CA SER A 407 -3.91 -33.60 53.81
C SER A 407 -2.91 -33.28 54.94
N SER A 408 -3.06 -32.07 55.49
CA SER A 408 -2.77 -31.66 56.88
C SER A 408 -1.37 -31.89 57.49
N GLN A 409 -0.72 -30.79 57.88
CA GLN A 409 -0.47 -30.49 59.31
C GLN A 409 -0.07 -29.03 59.55
N GLN A 410 -0.18 -28.59 60.81
CA GLN A 410 0.09 -27.22 61.26
C GLN A 410 1.59 -27.00 61.52
N SER A 411 2.08 -25.77 61.32
CA SER A 411 3.00 -25.15 62.28
C SER A 411 2.90 -23.62 62.23
N LYS A 412 3.21 -22.98 63.37
CA LYS A 412 3.03 -21.55 63.63
C LYS A 412 4.36 -20.82 63.44
N LEU A 413 4.30 -19.56 63.00
CA LEU A 413 5.07 -18.49 63.64
C LEU A 413 4.37 -17.13 63.44
N LYS A 414 4.54 -16.24 64.42
CA LYS A 414 3.72 -15.05 64.69
C LYS A 414 4.59 -13.78 64.67
N GLN A 415 4.01 -12.66 64.18
CA GLN A 415 4.23 -11.25 64.63
C GLN A 415 5.70 -10.72 64.55
N SER A 416 6.10 -9.45 64.44
CA SER A 416 5.56 -8.10 64.69
C SER A 416 6.61 -7.09 64.09
N ASN A 417 6.39 -5.79 63.84
CA ASN A 417 5.23 -4.89 64.03
C ASN A 417 5.32 -3.64 63.13
N ILE A 418 4.16 -3.09 62.79
CA ILE A 418 3.74 -1.67 62.77
C ILE A 418 4.78 -0.64 63.27
N LEU A 419 5.10 0.41 62.47
CA LEU A 419 4.80 1.83 62.80
C LEU A 419 5.21 2.86 61.71
N THR A 420 4.32 3.84 61.54
CA THR A 420 4.40 5.06 60.72
C THR A 420 5.16 6.20 61.42
N ALA A 421 5.75 7.12 60.65
CA ALA A 421 5.89 8.54 61.04
C ALA A 421 6.05 9.45 59.80
N GLN A 422 5.43 10.63 59.83
CA GLN A 422 5.51 11.71 58.84
C GLN A 422 6.39 12.88 59.36
N GLU A 423 6.96 13.64 58.43
CA GLU A 423 7.19 15.10 58.46
C GLU A 423 8.05 15.78 59.54
N ILE A 424 8.88 16.75 59.10
CA ILE A 424 8.88 18.16 59.58
C ILE A 424 9.67 19.07 58.61
N LEU A 425 9.27 20.36 58.55
CA LEU A 425 9.74 21.40 57.63
C LEU A 425 10.92 22.27 58.15
N HIS A 426 11.62 22.92 57.22
CA HIS A 426 12.18 24.28 57.30
C HIS A 426 12.60 24.69 55.86
N GLN A 427 11.91 25.54 55.09
CA GLN A 427 11.52 26.96 55.25
C GLN A 427 12.70 27.95 55.28
N PHE A 428 12.92 28.67 54.16
CA PHE A 428 13.02 30.15 54.08
C PHE A 428 13.01 30.63 52.61
N GLY A 429 12.47 31.82 52.35
CA GLY A 429 12.55 32.50 51.05
C GLY A 429 12.01 33.93 51.09
N PHE A 430 12.56 34.80 50.22
CA PHE A 430 12.09 36.16 49.86
C PHE A 430 12.78 36.52 48.51
N THR A 431 12.09 36.59 47.36
CA THR A 431 11.39 37.73 46.70
C THR A 431 12.23 38.74 45.87
N GLN A 432 11.71 39.02 44.66
CA GLN A 432 11.75 40.27 43.86
C GLN A 432 12.88 40.56 42.82
N THR A 433 12.47 40.45 41.54
CA THR A 433 12.58 41.43 40.42
C THR A 433 13.92 42.14 40.10
N GLY A 434 14.45 41.93 38.89
CA GLY A 434 15.57 42.72 38.32
C GLY A 434 15.90 42.42 36.85
N ILE A 435 15.38 43.24 35.96
CA ILE A 435 15.54 43.39 34.49
C ILE A 435 17.01 43.42 33.95
N ILE A 436 17.23 42.95 32.68
CA ILE A 436 18.45 43.12 31.80
C ILE A 436 19.70 42.32 32.25
N SER A 437 20.62 41.78 31.41
CA SER A 437 21.00 41.98 30.00
C SER A 437 21.45 40.68 29.29
N ILE A 438 21.43 40.70 27.94
CA ILE A 438 22.18 39.77 27.08
C ILE A 438 23.69 40.05 27.20
N GLU A 439 24.50 39.04 27.52
CA GLU A 439 25.94 39.07 27.26
C GLU A 439 26.37 37.93 26.32
N ARG A 440 26.93 38.30 25.18
CA ARG A 440 27.60 37.38 24.25
C ARG A 440 28.96 36.98 24.81
N LYS A 441 29.32 35.69 24.71
CA LYS A 441 30.70 35.22 24.79
C LYS A 441 31.17 34.68 23.42
N PRO A 442 32.49 34.68 23.13
CA PRO A 442 32.96 35.03 21.79
C PRO A 442 32.90 33.89 20.77
N CYS A 443 32.73 34.25 19.50
CA CYS A 443 32.87 33.33 18.39
C CYS A 443 34.34 32.84 18.28
N ASN A 444 34.55 31.54 18.35
CA ASN A 444 35.68 30.92 17.66
C ASN A 444 35.35 30.88 16.17
N HIS A 445 36.30 31.28 15.31
CA HIS A 445 36.15 31.14 13.87
C HIS A 445 36.29 29.66 13.44
N GLN A 446 35.19 28.92 13.48
CA GLN A 446 34.93 27.89 12.48
C GLN A 446 34.15 28.52 11.32
N VAL A 447 34.48 28.12 10.10
CA VAL A 447 33.75 28.55 8.90
C VAL A 447 32.43 27.79 8.88
N ASP A 448 31.35 28.46 9.30
CA ASP A 448 29.99 27.92 9.17
C ASP A 448 29.60 27.87 7.69
N THR A 449 29.91 26.74 7.05
CA THR A 449 29.36 26.36 5.76
C THR A 449 27.87 26.10 5.96
N ALA A 450 27.04 27.14 5.77
CA ALA A 450 25.58 27.02 5.88
C ALA A 450 25.08 25.80 5.07
N PRO A 451 24.22 24.95 5.68
CA PRO A 451 23.98 23.60 5.18
C PRO A 451 23.42 23.59 3.76
N THR A 452 24.04 22.79 2.91
CA THR A 452 23.65 22.55 1.52
C THR A 452 22.70 21.37 1.43
N VAL A 453 21.68 21.53 0.60
CA VAL A 453 20.68 20.50 0.30
C VAL A 453 20.51 20.40 -1.21
N VAL A 454 20.21 19.20 -1.71
CA VAL A 454 19.99 18.92 -3.12
C VAL A 454 18.50 18.73 -3.35
N ALA A 455 17.94 19.42 -4.34
CA ALA A 455 16.57 19.20 -4.80
C ALA A 455 16.41 17.78 -5.34
N LEU A 456 15.53 17.00 -4.73
CA LEU A 456 15.13 15.68 -5.21
C LEU A 456 14.05 15.76 -6.30
N TYR A 457 13.18 16.77 -6.21
CA TYR A 457 12.00 16.94 -7.05
C TYR A 457 11.91 18.37 -7.58
N ASP A 458 11.34 18.54 -8.78
CA ASP A 458 11.04 19.86 -9.34
C ASP A 458 9.92 20.55 -8.55
N TYR A 459 10.05 21.87 -8.37
CA TYR A 459 9.00 22.70 -7.78
C TYR A 459 9.01 24.10 -8.36
N THR A 460 7.85 24.52 -8.86
CA THR A 460 7.62 25.86 -9.40
C THR A 460 7.04 26.76 -8.32
N ALA A 461 7.66 27.90 -8.08
CA ALA A 461 7.14 28.94 -7.19
C ALA A 461 5.73 29.39 -7.63
N ASN A 462 4.77 29.29 -6.72
CA ASN A 462 3.41 29.85 -6.86
C ASN A 462 3.35 31.31 -6.40
N ARG A 463 4.29 31.75 -5.56
CA ARG A 463 4.38 33.12 -5.01
C ARG A 463 5.73 33.77 -5.31
N SER A 464 5.78 35.10 -5.23
CA SER A 464 6.99 35.90 -5.49
C SER A 464 8.08 35.77 -4.42
N ASP A 465 7.74 35.25 -3.25
CA ASP A 465 8.67 34.95 -2.14
C ASP A 465 9.11 33.48 -2.10
N GLU A 466 8.63 32.65 -3.03
CA GLU A 466 9.02 31.24 -3.18
C GLU A 466 10.14 31.09 -4.22
N LEU A 467 10.96 30.04 -4.04
CA LEU A 467 12.07 29.69 -4.90
C LEU A 467 11.67 28.51 -5.81
N THR A 468 11.69 28.73 -7.12
CA THR A 468 11.61 27.64 -8.09
C THR A 468 12.90 26.82 -8.01
N ILE A 469 12.77 25.51 -7.84
CA ILE A 469 13.90 24.56 -7.75
C ILE A 469 13.70 23.44 -8.78
N HIS A 470 14.78 22.97 -9.39
CA HIS A 470 14.78 21.82 -10.29
C HIS A 470 15.59 20.67 -9.69
N ARG A 471 15.23 19.44 -10.01
CA ARG A 471 15.89 18.23 -9.54
C ARG A 471 17.40 18.25 -9.83
N GLY A 472 18.20 18.14 -8.78
CA GLY A 472 19.66 18.27 -8.80
C GLY A 472 20.20 19.64 -8.39
N ASP A 473 19.36 20.68 -8.24
CA ASP A 473 19.80 22.00 -7.76
C ASP A 473 20.38 21.92 -6.35
N ILE A 474 21.57 22.50 -6.16
CA ILE A 474 22.20 22.64 -4.84
C ILE A 474 21.75 23.97 -4.23
N ILE A 475 20.91 23.88 -3.20
CA ILE A 475 20.33 25.00 -2.48
C ILE A 475 21.10 25.20 -1.18
N ARG A 476 21.55 26.43 -0.94
CA ARG A 476 22.18 26.82 0.33
C ARG A 476 21.09 27.28 1.29
N VAL A 477 20.86 26.54 2.36
CA VAL A 477 19.80 26.85 3.34
C VAL A 477 20.29 27.91 4.31
N PHE A 478 19.52 29.00 4.46
CA PHE A 478 19.80 30.06 5.43
C PHE A 478 19.09 29.81 6.76
N PHE A 479 17.80 29.44 6.72
CA PHE A 479 17.05 29.04 7.90
C PHE A 479 15.88 28.11 7.54
N LYS A 480 15.37 27.40 8.55
CA LYS A 480 14.17 26.56 8.44
C LYS A 480 13.05 27.29 9.17
N ASP A 481 11.98 27.64 8.47
CA ASP A 481 10.85 28.35 9.06
C ASP A 481 9.96 27.37 9.85
N ASN A 482 9.64 26.25 9.22
CA ASN A 482 8.88 25.16 9.82
C ASN A 482 9.32 23.79 9.22
N GLU A 483 8.58 22.72 9.51
CA GLU A 483 8.90 21.38 9.01
C GLU A 483 8.68 21.23 7.50
N ASP A 484 7.76 22.02 6.92
CA ASP A 484 7.36 21.96 5.51
C ASP A 484 8.09 22.97 4.62
N TRP A 485 8.58 24.09 5.14
CA TRP A 485 9.15 25.21 4.37
C TRP A 485 10.46 25.73 4.92
N TRP A 486 11.49 25.77 4.07
CA TRP A 486 12.82 26.30 4.38
C TRP A 486 13.16 27.48 3.46
N TYR A 487 14.04 28.37 3.90
CA TYR A 487 14.48 29.54 3.13
C TYR A 487 15.97 29.43 2.77
N GLY A 488 16.32 29.77 1.54
CA GLY A 488 17.69 29.64 1.04
C GLY A 488 17.85 30.16 -0.38
N SER A 489 19.01 29.89 -0.97
CA SER A 489 19.37 30.41 -2.29
C SER A 489 19.96 29.36 -3.23
N ILE A 490 19.56 29.40 -4.50
CA ILE A 490 20.27 28.73 -5.60
C ILE A 490 21.32 29.70 -6.16
N GLY A 491 22.58 29.24 -6.18
CA GLY A 491 23.68 29.97 -6.79
C GLY A 491 23.94 31.34 -6.18
N LYS A 492 23.89 32.40 -7.02
CA LYS A 492 24.34 33.76 -6.68
C LYS A 492 23.23 34.84 -6.79
N GLY A 493 21.95 34.50 -6.71
CA GLY A 493 20.92 35.55 -6.72
C GLY A 493 19.44 35.16 -6.74
N GLN A 494 19.09 33.88 -6.78
CA GLN A 494 17.70 33.46 -6.54
C GLN A 494 17.59 32.96 -5.11
N GLU A 495 16.87 33.71 -4.27
CA GLU A 495 16.54 33.35 -2.89
C GLU A 495 15.03 33.35 -2.69
N GLY A 496 14.55 32.48 -1.79
CA GLY A 496 13.12 32.32 -1.52
C GLY A 496 12.83 31.11 -0.65
N TYR A 497 11.54 30.93 -0.34
CA TYR A 497 11.02 29.75 0.35
C TYR A 497 10.87 28.58 -0.62
N PHE A 498 11.36 27.41 -0.25
CA PHE A 498 11.16 26.16 -0.98
C PHE A 498 10.69 25.07 0.00
N PRO A 499 9.93 24.08 -0.49
CA PRO A 499 9.35 23.09 0.40
C PRO A 499 10.37 22.01 0.79
N ALA A 500 10.41 21.71 2.08
CA ALA A 500 11.39 20.83 2.72
C ALA A 500 11.30 19.38 2.23
N ASN A 501 10.10 18.91 1.90
CA ASN A 501 9.85 17.56 1.35
C ASN A 501 10.52 17.34 -0.02
N HIS A 502 10.86 18.40 -0.76
CA HIS A 502 11.51 18.32 -2.07
C HIS A 502 13.05 18.35 -2.01
N VAL A 503 13.68 18.43 -0.83
CA VAL A 503 15.16 18.52 -0.70
C VAL A 503 15.81 17.52 0.28
N ALA A 504 16.95 16.92 -0.07
CA ALA A 504 17.74 16.06 0.82
C ALA A 504 19.10 16.70 1.17
N SER A 505 19.72 16.34 2.29
CA SER A 505 21.07 16.85 2.60
C SER A 505 22.12 16.31 1.62
N GLU A 506 23.13 17.12 1.30
CA GLU A 506 24.18 16.73 0.35
C GLU A 506 24.92 15.43 0.76
N THR A 507 25.04 15.18 2.06
CA THR A 507 25.58 13.93 2.64
C THR A 507 24.76 12.68 2.35
N LEU A 508 23.47 12.79 2.05
CA LEU A 508 22.62 11.68 1.60
C LEU A 508 22.67 11.49 0.07
N TYR A 509 23.06 12.53 -0.67
CA TYR A 509 23.05 12.53 -2.14
C TYR A 509 24.32 11.94 -2.77
N GLN A 510 25.47 11.99 -2.08
CA GLN A 510 26.76 11.53 -2.64
C GLN A 510 27.01 10.01 -2.55
N GLU A 511 26.16 9.23 -1.87
CA GLU A 511 26.16 7.75 -1.93
C GLU A 511 25.41 7.24 -3.19
N LEU A 512 25.94 7.61 -4.36
CA LEU A 512 25.43 7.33 -5.71
C LEU A 512 25.80 5.92 -6.21
N PRO A 513 25.16 5.39 -7.28
CA PRO A 513 23.77 5.54 -7.74
C PRO A 513 23.07 4.15 -7.81
N PRO A 514 21.77 4.04 -8.16
CA PRO A 514 21.20 2.73 -8.49
C PRO A 514 21.88 2.12 -9.73
N GLU A 515 22.28 0.85 -9.65
CA GLU A 515 22.69 0.08 -10.84
C GLU A 515 21.53 -0.03 -11.83
N ILE A 516 21.50 0.84 -12.83
CA ILE A 516 20.71 0.65 -14.03
C ILE A 516 21.33 -0.55 -14.76
N LYS A 517 20.71 -1.72 -14.61
CA LYS A 517 20.99 -2.85 -15.52
C LYS A 517 20.46 -2.48 -16.90
N GLU A 518 21.34 -1.91 -17.72
CA GLU A 518 21.09 -1.73 -19.14
C GLU A 518 20.61 -3.06 -19.74
N ARG A 519 19.49 -3.00 -20.46
CA ARG A 519 18.96 -4.14 -21.20
C ARG A 519 20.00 -4.49 -22.27
N SER A 520 20.44 -5.74 -22.32
CA SER A 520 21.39 -6.19 -23.36
C SER A 520 20.83 -5.84 -24.75
N PRO A 521 21.66 -5.27 -25.65
CA PRO A 521 21.18 -4.75 -26.92
C PRO A 521 20.58 -5.87 -27.78
N PRO A 522 19.51 -5.59 -28.56
CA PRO A 522 18.93 -6.58 -29.45
C PRO A 522 19.96 -6.97 -30.52
N LEU A 523 20.20 -8.28 -30.66
CA LEU A 523 21.09 -8.82 -31.69
C LEU A 523 20.50 -8.52 -33.08
N SER A 524 21.26 -7.80 -33.90
CA SER A 524 20.92 -7.50 -35.30
C SER A 524 20.93 -8.76 -36.18
N PRO A 525 19.99 -8.90 -37.13
CA PRO A 525 19.90 -10.08 -37.99
C PRO A 525 20.72 -9.94 -39.29
N GLU A 526 21.82 -10.69 -39.42
CA GLU A 526 22.52 -11.08 -40.67
C GLU A 526 23.76 -11.93 -40.27
N GLU A 527 24.24 -12.96 -40.99
CA GLU A 527 23.73 -13.63 -42.18
C GLU A 527 24.15 -15.14 -42.17
N LYS A 528 23.97 -15.86 -43.29
CA LYS A 528 23.90 -17.33 -43.36
C LYS A 528 25.24 -18.07 -43.48
N THR A 529 25.14 -19.40 -43.38
CA THR A 529 26.13 -20.46 -43.70
C THR A 529 27.16 -20.75 -42.59
N LYS A 530 27.60 -22.01 -42.36
CA LYS A 530 27.45 -23.24 -43.17
C LYS A 530 27.38 -24.48 -42.24
N ILE A 531 26.69 -25.52 -42.68
CA ILE A 531 26.68 -26.84 -41.99
C ILE A 531 28.02 -27.52 -42.24
N GLU A 532 28.73 -27.93 -41.18
CA GLU A 532 29.76 -28.97 -41.29
C GLU A 532 29.81 -29.85 -40.03
N LYS A 533 30.16 -31.12 -40.23
CA LYS A 533 29.93 -32.21 -39.26
C LYS A 533 31.08 -32.37 -38.27
N SER A 534 30.76 -32.76 -37.05
CA SER A 534 31.73 -33.30 -36.09
C SER A 534 32.22 -34.70 -36.51
N PRO A 535 33.53 -34.98 -36.40
CA PRO A 535 34.06 -36.34 -36.30
C PRO A 535 34.32 -36.71 -34.83
N ALA A 536 34.00 -37.96 -34.48
CA ALA A 536 34.26 -38.54 -33.16
C ALA A 536 35.76 -38.84 -32.93
N PRO A 537 36.25 -38.92 -31.68
CA PRO A 537 37.67 -39.11 -31.40
C PRO A 537 38.11 -40.57 -31.61
N GLN A 538 39.30 -40.77 -32.18
CA GLN A 538 40.01 -42.05 -32.10
C GLN A 538 41.42 -41.89 -31.48
N LYS A 539 41.65 -42.78 -30.52
CA LYS A 539 42.86 -42.99 -29.70
C LYS A 539 44.13 -43.15 -30.54
N VAL A 540 45.28 -42.75 -29.99
CA VAL A 540 46.52 -43.53 -30.13
C VAL A 540 47.35 -43.48 -28.83
N LYS A 541 47.65 -44.68 -28.31
CA LYS A 541 48.69 -45.06 -27.33
C LYS A 541 48.63 -44.43 -25.93
#